data_AF-A0A1I3GMA2-F1
#
_entry.id   AF-A0A1I3GMA2-F1
#
_cell.length_a   1.000
_cell.length_b   1.000
_cell.length_c   1.000
_cell.angle_alpha   90.00
_cell.angle_beta   90.00
_cell.angle_gamma   90.00
#
_symmetry.space_group_name_H-M   'P 1'
#
loop_
_entity.id
_entity.type
_entity.pdbx_description
1 polymer ?
#
loop_
_entity_poly.entity_id
_entity_poly.type
_entity_poly.pdbx_seq_one_letter_code
_entity_poly.pdbx_strand_id
1 'polypeptide(L)'
;MLTVPLPTRVPGPASALDLAALGLPEGPYVLTAFDHLSVFDRKNPLGLVEAFSRAFGDGEGPALVVKAINGHLKPEDRALLRRAAARRRDVHLLEAYVGAAELGALMDRCQAYASLHRAEGYGLTLAEAMVRGRPVLATGYSGNLDFMDESTALLVPVSRVPVGPGHRPYPPQAHWGEPDLDAAAAHLRWVHDHPEQAQALGDRGREHHLATRTLDRTAAFVRERVTAAMAHE
;
A
#
# COMPACT_ATOMS: atom_id res chain seq x y z
N MET A 1 14.78 11.49 13.92
CA MET A 1 13.32 11.23 13.92
C MET A 1 13.05 10.13 14.93
N LEU A 2 12.02 10.25 15.76
CA LEU A 2 11.64 9.21 16.73
C LEU A 2 10.60 8.30 16.06
N THR A 3 10.97 7.06 15.81
CA THR A 3 10.11 6.07 15.15
C THR A 3 9.65 5.04 16.16
N VAL A 4 8.34 4.90 16.34
CA VAL A 4 7.76 3.84 17.19
C VAL A 4 7.78 2.53 16.40
N PRO A 5 8.38 1.44 16.91
CA PRO A 5 8.42 0.16 16.21
C PRO A 5 7.08 -0.59 16.32
N LEU A 6 6.01 -0.02 15.75
CA LEU A 6 4.63 -0.50 15.90
C LEU A 6 4.52 -2.00 15.59
N PRO A 7 3.98 -2.81 16.53
CA PRO A 7 3.95 -4.24 16.35
C PRO A 7 2.85 -4.61 15.38
N THR A 8 3.21 -5.40 14.35
CA THR A 8 2.22 -5.94 13.40
C THR A 8 2.05 -7.42 13.70
N ARG A 9 0.84 -7.82 14.06
CA ARG A 9 0.54 -9.24 14.30
C ARG A 9 0.42 -9.95 12.97
N VAL A 10 0.99 -11.15 12.86
CA VAL A 10 0.65 -12.07 11.77
C VAL A 10 -0.84 -12.37 11.89
N PRO A 11 -1.67 -12.00 10.89
CA PRO A 11 -3.08 -12.30 10.97
C PRO A 11 -3.32 -13.81 10.92
N GLY A 12 -4.46 -14.26 11.43
CA GLY A 12 -4.90 -15.66 11.29
C GLY A 12 -5.01 -16.08 9.81
N PRO A 13 -5.12 -17.40 9.54
CA PRO A 13 -5.21 -17.92 8.18
C PRO A 13 -6.36 -17.25 7.42
N ALA A 14 -6.12 -16.94 6.14
CA ALA A 14 -7.17 -16.44 5.25
C ALA A 14 -8.36 -17.40 5.21
N SER A 15 -9.57 -16.82 5.25
CA SER A 15 -10.79 -17.58 4.97
C SER A 15 -10.84 -18.03 3.51
N ALA A 16 -11.72 -18.97 3.19
CA ALA A 16 -12.08 -19.23 1.81
C ALA A 16 -12.54 -17.90 1.16
N LEU A 17 -11.93 -17.57 0.02
CA LEU A 17 -12.21 -16.36 -0.74
C LEU A 17 -12.80 -16.76 -2.09
N ASP A 18 -14.03 -16.32 -2.32
CA ASP A 18 -14.69 -16.39 -3.61
C ASP A 18 -14.48 -15.04 -4.32
N LEU A 19 -13.48 -14.99 -5.20
CA LEU A 19 -13.16 -13.80 -5.98
C LEU A 19 -14.32 -13.45 -6.93
N ALA A 20 -15.00 -14.45 -7.49
CA ALA A 20 -16.13 -14.24 -8.39
C ALA A 20 -17.32 -13.60 -7.66
N ALA A 21 -17.61 -14.02 -6.42
CA ALA A 21 -18.63 -13.38 -5.57
C ALA A 21 -18.31 -11.91 -5.26
N LEU A 22 -17.03 -11.53 -5.27
CA LEU A 22 -16.57 -10.13 -5.12
C LEU A 22 -16.46 -9.38 -6.46
N GLY A 23 -16.79 -10.01 -7.58
CA GLY A 23 -16.64 -9.41 -8.92
C GLY A 23 -15.17 -9.23 -9.35
N LEU A 24 -14.26 -10.02 -8.78
CA LEU A 24 -12.83 -9.97 -9.03
C LEU A 24 -12.38 -11.12 -9.94
N PRO A 25 -11.28 -10.93 -10.70
CA PRO A 25 -10.77 -11.97 -11.60
C PRO A 25 -10.11 -13.11 -10.81
N GLU A 26 -10.17 -14.33 -11.35
CA GLU A 26 -9.49 -15.50 -10.74
C GLU A 26 -7.97 -15.53 -11.01
N GLY A 27 -7.50 -14.75 -11.98
CA GLY A 27 -6.08 -14.66 -12.35
C GLY A 27 -5.21 -13.86 -11.37
N PRO A 28 -3.90 -13.73 -11.65
CA PRO A 28 -3.01 -12.92 -10.82
C PRO A 28 -3.46 -11.46 -10.81
N TYR A 29 -3.34 -10.81 -9.66
CA TYR A 29 -3.68 -9.40 -9.53
C TYR A 29 -2.74 -8.65 -8.61
N VAL A 30 -2.56 -7.37 -8.88
CA VAL A 30 -1.95 -6.40 -7.96
C VAL A 30 -3.07 -5.79 -7.12
N LEU A 31 -2.87 -5.73 -5.80
CA LEU A 31 -3.85 -5.18 -4.87
C LEU A 31 -3.40 -3.82 -4.34
N THR A 32 -4.33 -2.88 -4.28
CA THR A 32 -4.22 -1.70 -3.41
C THR A 32 -5.48 -1.53 -2.58
N ALA A 33 -5.36 -0.92 -1.40
CA ALA A 33 -6.49 -0.63 -0.53
C ALA A 33 -6.39 0.77 0.07
N PHE A 34 -7.47 1.55 -0.03
CA PHE A 34 -7.53 2.87 0.61
C PHE A 34 -8.94 3.26 1.04
N ASP A 35 -9.03 4.36 1.79
CA ASP A 35 -10.28 5.00 2.20
C ASP A 35 -10.34 6.40 1.56
N HIS A 36 -11.44 6.73 0.89
CA HIS A 36 -11.66 8.06 0.32
C HIS A 36 -11.60 9.19 1.36
N LEU A 37 -11.86 8.92 2.64
CA LEU A 37 -11.72 9.89 3.73
C LEU A 37 -10.27 10.17 4.13
N SER A 38 -9.29 9.41 3.60
CA SER A 38 -7.85 9.57 3.89
C SER A 38 -7.13 10.57 2.98
N VAL A 39 -7.87 11.47 2.33
CA VAL A 39 -7.44 12.40 1.26
C VAL A 39 -7.06 11.64 -0.02
N PHE A 40 -7.91 11.75 -1.05
CA PHE A 40 -7.78 11.00 -2.30
C PHE A 40 -6.42 11.22 -2.99
N ASP A 41 -6.00 12.47 -3.14
CA ASP A 41 -4.71 12.81 -3.74
C ASP A 41 -3.52 12.33 -2.92
N ARG A 42 -3.66 12.27 -1.58
CA ARG A 42 -2.61 11.70 -0.73
C ARG A 42 -2.41 10.21 -1.01
N LYS A 43 -3.48 9.47 -1.26
CA LYS A 43 -3.42 8.03 -1.56
C LYS A 43 -3.08 7.74 -3.02
N ASN A 44 -3.34 8.70 -3.91
CA ASN A 44 -2.96 8.68 -5.32
C ASN A 44 -3.37 7.40 -6.08
N PRO A 45 -4.63 6.94 -5.99
CA PRO A 45 -5.07 5.75 -6.71
C PRO A 45 -5.03 5.96 -8.24
N LEU A 46 -5.20 7.20 -8.72
CA LEU A 46 -5.08 7.53 -10.15
C LEU A 46 -3.66 7.32 -10.67
N GLY A 47 -2.64 7.72 -9.89
CA GLY A 47 -1.24 7.46 -10.25
C GLY A 47 -0.94 5.97 -10.37
N LEU A 48 -1.53 5.12 -9.52
CA LEU A 48 -1.37 3.67 -9.63
C LEU A 48 -2.06 3.10 -10.88
N VAL A 49 -3.27 3.55 -11.21
CA VAL A 49 -3.96 3.15 -12.46
C VAL A 49 -3.15 3.53 -13.70
N GLU A 50 -2.55 4.72 -13.68
CA GLU A 50 -1.68 5.22 -14.75
C GLU A 50 -0.38 4.40 -14.86
N ALA A 51 0.36 4.20 -13.75
CA ALA A 51 1.57 3.39 -13.74
C ALA A 51 1.30 1.94 -14.21
N PHE A 52 0.17 1.37 -13.80
CA PHE A 52 -0.28 0.06 -14.26
C PHE A 52 -0.56 0.05 -15.78
N SER A 53 -1.20 1.09 -16.30
CA SER A 53 -1.48 1.22 -17.75
C SER A 53 -0.21 1.40 -18.58
N ARG A 54 0.87 1.95 -17.99
CA ARG A 54 2.21 2.01 -18.62
C ARG A 54 2.93 0.68 -18.57
N ALA A 55 2.73 -0.08 -17.48
CA ALA A 55 3.39 -1.38 -17.29
C ALA A 55 2.84 -2.44 -18.25
N PHE A 56 1.53 -2.45 -18.52
CA PHE A 56 0.83 -3.52 -19.23
C PHE A 56 -0.12 -3.01 -20.32
N GLY A 57 -0.12 -3.67 -21.49
CA GLY A 57 -1.23 -3.59 -22.44
C GLY A 57 -2.56 -4.09 -21.81
N ASP A 58 -3.69 -3.70 -22.39
CA ASP A 58 -5.02 -4.07 -21.87
C ASP A 58 -5.26 -5.58 -21.95
N GLY A 59 -5.33 -6.24 -20.78
CA GLY A 59 -5.48 -7.68 -20.63
C GLY A 59 -4.18 -8.49 -20.87
N GLU A 60 -3.03 -7.83 -20.97
CA GLU A 60 -1.74 -8.50 -21.20
C GLU A 60 -1.15 -9.12 -19.92
N GLY A 61 -1.34 -8.46 -18.78
CA GLY A 61 -0.68 -8.81 -17.52
C GLY A 61 -1.64 -9.25 -16.41
N PRO A 62 -1.27 -9.03 -15.13
CA PRO A 62 -2.19 -9.29 -14.03
C PRO A 62 -3.34 -8.26 -14.06
N ALA A 63 -4.40 -8.48 -13.30
CA ALA A 63 -5.38 -7.43 -13.05
C ALA A 63 -4.88 -6.41 -12.00
N LEU A 64 -5.45 -5.21 -11.98
CA LEU A 64 -5.33 -4.27 -10.87
C LEU A 64 -6.64 -4.25 -10.07
N VAL A 65 -6.58 -4.69 -8.80
CA VAL A 65 -7.69 -4.61 -7.87
C VAL A 65 -7.51 -3.40 -6.96
N VAL A 66 -8.40 -2.41 -7.11
CA VAL A 66 -8.45 -1.21 -6.27
C VAL A 66 -9.58 -1.35 -5.28
N LYS A 67 -9.25 -1.74 -4.04
CA LYS A 67 -10.21 -1.79 -2.94
C LYS A 67 -10.36 -0.40 -2.33
N ALA A 68 -11.58 0.12 -2.30
CA ALA A 68 -11.89 1.44 -1.78
C ALA A 68 -13.14 1.43 -0.89
N ILE A 69 -13.17 2.26 0.14
CA ILE A 69 -14.35 2.49 0.98
C ILE A 69 -14.69 3.98 1.06
N ASN A 70 -15.91 4.30 1.49
CA ASN A 70 -16.40 5.67 1.67
C ASN A 70 -16.45 6.55 0.41
N GLY A 71 -16.33 5.98 -0.79
CA GLY A 71 -16.44 6.75 -2.04
C GLY A 71 -17.76 7.51 -2.19
N HIS A 72 -18.84 7.03 -1.59
CA HIS A 72 -20.14 7.73 -1.57
C HIS A 72 -20.11 9.07 -0.83
N LEU A 73 -19.16 9.27 0.10
CA LEU A 73 -18.92 10.54 0.79
C LEU A 73 -17.99 11.49 0.02
N LYS A 74 -17.38 11.00 -1.06
CA LYS A 74 -16.46 11.72 -1.96
C LYS A 74 -16.84 11.45 -3.43
N PRO A 75 -18.04 11.86 -3.87
CA PRO A 75 -18.59 11.44 -5.15
C PRO A 75 -17.75 11.89 -6.35
N GLU A 76 -17.09 13.05 -6.27
CA GLU A 76 -16.21 13.56 -7.33
C GLU A 76 -14.96 12.69 -7.49
N ASP A 77 -14.22 12.45 -6.40
CA ASP A 77 -13.06 11.56 -6.36
C ASP A 77 -13.40 10.14 -6.83
N ARG A 78 -14.53 9.62 -6.35
CA ARG A 78 -15.06 8.31 -6.76
C ARG A 78 -15.34 8.27 -8.26
N ALA A 79 -15.94 9.31 -8.82
CA ALA A 79 -16.22 9.41 -10.25
C ALA A 79 -14.95 9.54 -11.09
N LEU A 80 -13.88 10.16 -10.58
CA LEU A 80 -12.58 10.20 -11.24
C LEU A 80 -11.96 8.80 -11.30
N LEU A 81 -11.92 8.08 -10.17
CA LEU A 81 -11.37 6.73 -10.13
C LEU A 81 -12.14 5.76 -11.04
N ARG A 82 -13.48 5.79 -10.99
CA ARG A 82 -14.33 4.97 -11.88
C ARG A 82 -14.09 5.26 -13.35
N ARG A 83 -13.93 6.54 -13.73
CA ARG A 83 -13.62 6.93 -15.11
C ARG A 83 -12.24 6.45 -15.56
N ALA A 84 -11.25 6.47 -14.68
CA ALA A 84 -9.93 5.94 -15.00
C ALA A 84 -9.97 4.41 -15.16
N ALA A 85 -10.60 3.70 -14.23
CA ALA A 85 -10.75 2.25 -14.29
C ALA A 85 -11.53 1.78 -15.52
N ALA A 86 -12.61 2.47 -15.90
CA ALA A 86 -13.45 2.10 -17.05
C ALA A 86 -12.73 2.16 -18.41
N ARG A 87 -11.52 2.73 -18.50
CA ARG A 87 -10.70 2.73 -19.71
C ARG A 87 -9.96 1.41 -19.94
N ARG A 88 -10.02 0.50 -18.97
CA ARG A 88 -9.24 -0.74 -18.90
C ARG A 88 -10.16 -1.89 -18.49
N ARG A 89 -10.01 -3.05 -19.12
CA ARG A 89 -10.82 -4.26 -18.79
C ARG A 89 -10.24 -5.02 -17.59
N ASP A 90 -8.99 -4.76 -17.26
CA ASP A 90 -8.21 -5.41 -16.23
C ASP A 90 -8.04 -4.56 -14.95
N VAL A 91 -8.74 -3.44 -14.83
CA VAL A 91 -8.80 -2.63 -13.60
C VAL A 91 -10.16 -2.83 -12.93
N HIS A 92 -10.16 -3.48 -11.77
CA HIS A 92 -11.35 -3.84 -11.01
C HIS A 92 -11.46 -3.00 -9.74
N LEU A 93 -12.64 -2.44 -9.49
CA LEU A 93 -12.92 -1.65 -8.30
C LEU A 93 -13.74 -2.48 -7.31
N LEU A 94 -13.16 -2.75 -6.13
CA LEU A 94 -13.89 -3.34 -5.00
C LEU A 94 -14.31 -2.21 -4.04
N GLU A 95 -15.47 -1.60 -4.31
CA GLU A 95 -16.00 -0.45 -3.57
C GLU A 95 -16.92 -0.86 -2.41
N ALA A 96 -16.43 -1.74 -1.54
CA ALA A 96 -17.20 -2.29 -0.42
C ALA A 96 -16.36 -2.41 0.85
N TYR A 97 -17.05 -2.44 1.99
CA TYR A 97 -16.45 -2.93 3.22
C TYR A 97 -16.27 -4.44 3.11
N VAL A 98 -15.09 -4.91 3.50
CA VAL A 98 -14.78 -6.33 3.65
C VAL A 98 -14.19 -6.53 5.04
N GLY A 99 -14.43 -7.70 5.63
CA GLY A 99 -13.87 -8.07 6.92
C GLY A 99 -12.34 -8.20 6.85
N ALA A 100 -11.69 -8.19 8.02
CA ALA A 100 -10.24 -8.37 8.12
C ALA A 100 -9.77 -9.73 7.54
N ALA A 101 -10.57 -10.78 7.68
CA ALA A 101 -10.27 -12.10 7.11
C ALA A 101 -10.31 -12.08 5.57
N GLU A 102 -11.31 -11.42 4.98
CA GLU A 102 -11.47 -11.29 3.53
C GLU A 102 -10.36 -10.40 2.92
N LEU A 103 -10.06 -9.26 3.54
CA LEU A 103 -8.94 -8.42 3.11
C LEU A 103 -7.62 -9.19 3.22
N GLY A 104 -7.47 -9.98 4.28
CA GLY A 104 -6.35 -10.88 4.47
C GLY A 104 -6.21 -11.89 3.35
N ALA A 105 -7.31 -12.54 2.97
CA ALA A 105 -7.34 -13.48 1.86
C ALA A 105 -7.04 -12.81 0.51
N LEU A 106 -7.52 -11.58 0.31
CA LEU A 106 -7.19 -10.78 -0.87
C LEU A 106 -5.69 -10.46 -0.93
N MET A 107 -5.06 -10.17 0.21
CA MET A 107 -3.61 -9.98 0.26
C MET A 107 -2.85 -11.29 0.02
N ASP A 108 -3.25 -12.39 0.67
CA ASP A 108 -2.55 -13.68 0.54
C ASP A 108 -2.52 -14.20 -0.91
N ARG A 109 -3.53 -13.85 -1.73
CA ARG A 109 -3.62 -14.25 -3.14
C ARG A 109 -3.09 -13.23 -4.15
N CYS A 110 -2.77 -12.00 -3.74
CA CYS A 110 -2.31 -11.00 -4.70
C CYS A 110 -0.89 -11.32 -5.18
N GLN A 111 -0.56 -11.01 -6.43
CA GLN A 111 0.81 -11.12 -6.93
C GLN A 111 1.73 -10.11 -6.21
N ALA A 112 1.25 -8.90 -5.98
CA ALA A 112 1.91 -7.90 -5.14
C ALA A 112 0.89 -6.93 -4.53
N TYR A 113 1.32 -6.24 -3.47
CA TYR A 113 0.60 -5.11 -2.90
C TYR A 113 1.27 -3.81 -3.35
N ALA A 114 0.50 -2.85 -3.89
CA ALA A 114 1.02 -1.60 -4.44
C ALA A 114 0.41 -0.37 -3.77
N SER A 115 1.23 0.62 -3.44
CA SER A 115 0.79 1.92 -2.90
C SER A 115 1.66 3.07 -3.39
N LEU A 116 1.13 3.87 -4.32
CA LEU A 116 1.80 5.07 -4.84
C LEU A 116 1.42 6.34 -4.06
N HIS A 117 1.26 6.21 -2.74
CA HIS A 117 0.85 7.31 -1.88
C HIS A 117 1.85 8.47 -1.91
N ARG A 118 1.34 9.69 -1.86
CA ARG A 118 2.14 10.91 -1.75
C ARG A 118 2.67 11.16 -0.34
N ALA A 119 1.96 10.65 0.66
CA ALA A 119 2.41 10.59 2.05
C ALA A 119 1.63 9.52 2.81
N GLU A 120 2.28 8.84 3.74
CA GLU A 120 1.65 7.85 4.62
C GLU A 120 2.11 8.03 6.07
N GLY A 121 1.19 7.85 7.03
CA GLY A 121 1.53 7.98 8.44
C GLY A 121 2.43 6.84 8.91
N TYR A 122 2.00 5.61 8.64
CA TYR A 122 2.77 4.40 8.90
C TYR A 122 2.67 3.44 7.71
N GLY A 123 1.45 3.14 7.27
CA GLY A 123 1.20 2.21 6.17
C GLY A 123 0.81 0.85 6.69
N LEU A 124 -0.25 0.78 7.50
CA LEU A 124 -0.73 -0.46 8.10
C LEU A 124 -0.99 -1.55 7.07
N THR A 125 -1.58 -1.20 5.92
CA THR A 125 -1.83 -2.18 4.86
C THR A 125 -0.54 -2.65 4.15
N LEU A 126 0.51 -1.83 4.13
CA LEU A 126 1.83 -2.23 3.65
C LEU A 126 2.48 -3.21 4.62
N ALA A 127 2.45 -2.89 5.91
CA ALA A 127 2.92 -3.78 6.97
C ALA A 127 2.17 -5.11 6.98
N GLU A 128 0.84 -5.10 6.81
CA GLU A 128 0.01 -6.30 6.69
C GLU A 128 0.39 -7.16 5.47
N ALA A 129 0.65 -6.53 4.32
CA ALA A 129 1.12 -7.25 3.13
C ALA A 129 2.52 -7.86 3.35
N MET A 130 3.43 -7.13 4.00
CA MET A 130 4.78 -7.62 4.32
C MET A 130 4.73 -8.81 5.27
N VAL A 131 3.96 -8.77 6.37
CA VAL A 131 3.89 -9.93 7.31
C VAL A 131 3.26 -11.18 6.67
N ARG A 132 2.52 -11.01 5.57
CA ARG A 132 1.97 -12.07 4.73
C ARG A 132 2.95 -12.61 3.68
N GLY A 133 4.16 -12.06 3.61
CA GLY A 133 5.17 -12.47 2.63
C GLY A 133 4.82 -12.04 1.21
N ARG A 134 3.97 -11.02 1.04
CA ARG A 134 3.67 -10.50 -0.30
C ARG A 134 4.75 -9.51 -0.72
N PRO A 135 5.19 -9.52 -1.99
CA PRO A 135 6.00 -8.44 -2.53
C PRO A 135 5.25 -7.13 -2.41
N VAL A 136 5.93 -6.08 -1.92
CA VAL A 136 5.33 -4.76 -1.73
C VAL A 136 6.05 -3.73 -2.58
N LEU A 137 5.27 -3.02 -3.40
CA LEU A 137 5.67 -1.82 -4.11
C LEU A 137 5.10 -0.60 -3.39
N ALA A 138 5.96 0.32 -2.96
CA ALA A 138 5.53 1.54 -2.29
C ALA A 138 6.40 2.72 -2.67
N THR A 139 5.91 3.94 -2.49
CA THR A 139 6.75 5.14 -2.60
C THR A 139 7.90 5.11 -1.60
N GLY A 140 9.07 5.53 -2.06
CA GLY A 140 10.26 5.77 -1.23
C GLY A 140 10.14 7.04 -0.38
N TYR A 141 9.01 7.24 0.31
CA TYR A 141 8.70 8.48 1.02
C TYR A 141 7.70 8.26 2.16
N SER A 142 7.93 8.91 3.31
CA SER A 142 7.07 8.93 4.51
C SER A 142 7.24 7.72 5.43
N GLY A 143 6.27 7.46 6.33
CA GLY A 143 6.42 6.54 7.46
C GLY A 143 6.53 5.06 7.10
N ASN A 144 6.27 4.65 5.86
CA ASN A 144 6.55 3.27 5.42
C ASN A 144 8.05 2.96 5.44
N LEU A 145 8.92 3.97 5.23
CA LEU A 145 10.37 3.83 5.32
C LEU A 145 10.87 3.50 6.72
N ASP A 146 10.01 3.60 7.74
CA ASP A 146 10.35 3.14 9.09
C ASP A 146 10.59 1.62 9.14
N PHE A 147 10.04 0.85 8.19
CA PHE A 147 10.14 -0.62 8.12
C PHE A 147 10.37 -1.18 6.70
N MET A 148 10.54 -0.31 5.70
CA MET A 148 10.80 -0.68 4.30
C MET A 148 12.09 -0.05 3.81
N ASP A 149 12.91 -0.85 3.13
CA ASP A 149 14.12 -0.45 2.43
C ASP A 149 14.24 -1.22 1.09
N GLU A 150 15.27 -0.93 0.31
CA GLU A 150 15.51 -1.57 -0.99
C GLU A 150 15.78 -3.09 -0.89
N SER A 151 16.09 -3.60 0.31
CA SER A 151 16.30 -5.04 0.52
C SER A 151 15.01 -5.81 0.79
N THR A 152 13.95 -5.09 1.21
CA THR A 152 12.67 -5.62 1.70
C THR A 152 11.46 -5.22 0.84
N ALA A 153 11.60 -4.22 -0.04
CA ALA A 153 10.52 -3.73 -0.88
C ALA A 153 11.00 -3.09 -2.20
N LEU A 154 10.06 -2.92 -3.14
CA LEU A 154 10.27 -2.14 -4.36
C LEU A 154 9.90 -0.68 -4.09
N LEU A 155 10.89 0.13 -3.73
CA LEU A 155 10.68 1.55 -3.46
C LEU A 155 10.65 2.35 -4.76
N VAL A 156 9.57 3.11 -4.96
CA VAL A 156 9.41 4.02 -6.10
C VAL A 156 10.03 5.37 -5.75
N PRO A 157 11.00 5.87 -6.54
CA PRO A 157 11.57 7.20 -6.34
C PRO A 157 10.49 8.29 -6.33
N VAL A 158 10.72 9.36 -5.56
CA VAL A 158 9.80 10.48 -5.48
C VAL A 158 10.48 11.82 -5.74
N SER A 159 9.72 12.76 -6.28
CA SER A 159 10.06 14.19 -6.27
C SER A 159 9.29 14.90 -5.16
N ARG A 160 9.95 15.76 -4.38
CA ARG A 160 9.27 16.55 -3.36
C ARG A 160 8.45 17.67 -4.01
N VAL A 161 7.14 17.68 -3.74
CA VAL A 161 6.20 18.69 -4.24
C VAL A 161 5.40 19.29 -3.08
N PRO A 162 5.02 20.57 -3.14
CA PRO A 162 4.12 21.15 -2.14
C PRO A 162 2.76 20.46 -2.20
N VAL A 163 2.10 20.32 -1.04
CA VAL A 163 0.74 19.75 -0.95
C VAL A 163 -0.25 20.58 -1.77
N GLY A 164 -0.16 21.91 -1.65
CA GLY A 164 -1.11 22.83 -2.29
C GLY A 164 -2.42 23.01 -1.51
N PRO A 165 -3.30 23.92 -1.97
CA PRO A 165 -4.56 24.20 -1.31
C PRO A 165 -5.59 23.08 -1.55
N GLY A 166 -6.51 22.89 -0.59
CA GLY A 166 -7.65 21.97 -0.73
C GLY A 166 -7.47 20.61 -0.03
N HIS A 167 -6.28 20.29 0.47
CA HIS A 167 -5.95 18.98 1.05
C HIS A 167 -5.90 18.95 2.58
N ARG A 168 -6.90 19.53 3.26
CA ARG A 168 -6.98 19.43 4.73
C ARG A 168 -6.97 17.94 5.18
N PRO A 169 -6.34 17.61 6.32
CA PRO A 169 -5.75 18.51 7.32
C PRO A 169 -4.31 18.97 6.99
N TYR A 170 -3.77 18.61 5.83
CA TYR A 170 -2.38 18.91 5.49
C TYR A 170 -2.20 20.40 5.16
N PRO A 171 -1.19 21.06 5.76
CA PRO A 171 -0.87 22.44 5.41
C PRO A 171 -0.41 22.56 3.95
N PRO A 172 -0.87 23.56 3.17
CA PRO A 172 -0.49 23.71 1.77
C PRO A 172 1.02 23.82 1.51
N GLN A 173 1.77 24.35 2.48
CA GLN A 173 3.23 24.51 2.45
C GLN A 173 4.00 23.25 2.91
N ALA A 174 3.30 22.22 3.40
CA ALA A 174 3.91 20.93 3.64
C ALA A 174 4.32 20.28 2.32
N HIS A 175 5.08 19.19 2.40
CA HIS A 175 5.59 18.49 1.22
C HIS A 175 5.09 17.05 1.15
N TRP A 176 4.77 16.64 -0.07
CA TRP A 176 4.47 15.29 -0.47
C TRP A 176 5.58 14.75 -1.39
N GLY A 177 5.69 13.43 -1.47
CA GLY A 177 6.53 12.77 -2.47
C GLY A 177 5.68 12.38 -3.67
N GLU A 178 5.82 13.08 -4.79
CA GLU A 178 5.20 12.68 -6.06
C GLU A 178 5.97 11.47 -6.63
N PRO A 179 5.34 10.30 -6.79
CA PRO A 179 6.02 9.11 -7.29
C PRO A 179 6.36 9.21 -8.78
N ASP A 180 7.53 8.67 -9.14
CA ASP A 180 7.89 8.39 -10.52
C ASP A 180 7.04 7.21 -11.05
N LEU A 181 6.10 7.53 -11.95
CA LEU A 181 5.18 6.54 -12.50
C LEU A 181 5.84 5.58 -13.49
N ASP A 182 6.96 5.96 -14.12
CA ASP A 182 7.69 5.07 -15.03
C ASP A 182 8.51 4.05 -14.24
N ALA A 183 9.12 4.47 -13.14
CA ALA A 183 9.76 3.56 -12.19
C ALA A 183 8.73 2.61 -11.54
N ALA A 184 7.55 3.12 -11.16
CA ALA A 184 6.46 2.29 -10.66
C ALA A 184 6.01 1.25 -11.70
N ALA A 185 5.86 1.67 -12.96
CA ALA A 185 5.50 0.78 -14.05
C ALA A 185 6.56 -0.33 -14.28
N ALA A 186 7.84 0.04 -14.27
CA ALA A 186 8.95 -0.91 -14.40
C ALA A 186 8.95 -1.95 -13.27
N HIS A 187 8.69 -1.53 -12.03
CA HIS A 187 8.58 -2.45 -10.90
C HIS A 187 7.35 -3.36 -10.98
N LEU A 188 6.19 -2.85 -11.40
CA LEU A 188 4.98 -3.66 -11.63
C LEU A 188 5.25 -4.75 -12.68
N ARG A 189 5.90 -4.37 -13.79
CA ARG A 189 6.34 -5.31 -14.84
C ARG A 189 7.34 -6.32 -14.29
N TRP A 190 8.33 -5.87 -13.53
CA TRP A 190 9.34 -6.75 -12.94
C TRP A 190 8.72 -7.81 -12.02
N VAL A 191 7.76 -7.43 -11.16
CA VAL A 191 7.01 -8.37 -10.31
C VAL A 191 6.30 -9.44 -11.14
N HIS A 192 5.71 -9.04 -12.26
CA HIS A 192 4.99 -9.96 -13.13
C HIS A 192 5.93 -10.94 -13.85
N ASP A 193 7.03 -10.42 -14.40
CA ASP A 193 7.98 -11.19 -15.21
C ASP A 193 8.93 -12.08 -14.36
N HIS A 194 9.11 -11.74 -13.08
CA HIS A 194 10.06 -12.40 -12.16
C HIS A 194 9.35 -12.88 -10.86
N PRO A 195 8.34 -13.76 -10.95
CA PRO A 195 7.49 -14.10 -9.80
C PRO A 195 8.26 -14.75 -8.64
N GLU A 196 9.29 -15.55 -8.93
CA GLU A 196 10.12 -16.20 -7.91
C GLU A 196 10.97 -15.17 -7.15
N GLN A 197 11.63 -14.25 -7.87
CA GLN A 197 12.43 -13.19 -7.27
C GLN A 197 11.56 -12.21 -6.48
N ALA A 198 10.37 -11.90 -7.01
CA ALA A 198 9.38 -11.08 -6.31
C ALA A 198 8.96 -11.77 -5.01
N GLN A 199 8.62 -13.07 -5.04
CA GLN A 199 8.25 -13.82 -3.84
C GLN A 199 9.39 -13.85 -2.82
N ALA A 200 10.63 -14.07 -3.26
CA ALA A 200 11.79 -14.03 -2.37
C ALA A 200 12.00 -12.65 -1.74
N LEU A 201 11.67 -11.56 -2.44
CA LEU A 201 11.65 -10.20 -1.86
C LEU A 201 10.55 -10.07 -0.79
N GLY A 202 9.35 -10.59 -1.06
CA GLY A 202 8.26 -10.64 -0.10
C GLY A 202 8.62 -11.40 1.18
N ASP A 203 9.29 -12.54 1.05
CA ASP A 203 9.74 -13.37 2.17
C ASP A 203 10.79 -12.65 3.03
N ARG A 204 11.76 -11.96 2.40
CA ARG A 204 12.71 -11.10 3.12
C ARG A 204 12.02 -9.95 3.85
N GLY A 205 11.05 -9.32 3.19
CA GLY A 205 10.23 -8.27 3.81
C GLY A 205 9.50 -8.77 5.05
N ARG A 206 8.90 -9.97 4.97
CA ARG A 206 8.25 -10.63 6.10
C ARG A 206 9.22 -10.89 7.25
N GLU A 207 10.36 -11.52 6.96
CA GLU A 207 11.37 -11.85 7.97
C GLU A 207 11.85 -10.59 8.69
N HIS A 208 12.23 -9.56 7.93
CA HIS A 208 12.66 -8.27 8.48
C HIS A 208 11.58 -7.63 9.35
N HIS A 209 10.34 -7.59 8.88
CA HIS A 209 9.24 -6.96 9.61
C HIS A 209 8.97 -7.68 10.94
N LEU A 210 8.90 -9.01 10.92
CA LEU A 210 8.67 -9.80 12.13
C LEU A 210 9.84 -9.73 13.12
N ALA A 211 11.08 -9.59 12.63
CA ALA A 211 12.25 -9.40 13.49
C ALA A 211 12.34 -8.00 14.11
N THR A 212 11.79 -6.98 13.45
CA THR A 212 11.97 -5.58 13.86
C THR A 212 10.75 -4.93 14.50
N ARG A 213 9.53 -5.43 14.23
CA ARG A 213 8.25 -4.88 14.70
C ARG A 213 7.59 -5.79 15.72
N THR A 214 8.31 -6.04 16.82
CA THR A 214 7.82 -6.90 17.91
C THR A 214 7.18 -6.09 19.03
N LEU A 215 6.32 -6.76 19.80
CA LEU A 215 5.74 -6.17 21.01
C LEU A 215 6.84 -5.82 22.03
N ASP A 216 7.87 -6.64 22.16
CA ASP A 216 8.98 -6.39 23.08
C ASP A 216 9.77 -5.14 22.71
N ARG A 217 10.06 -4.94 21.42
CA ARG A 217 10.73 -3.71 20.94
C ARG A 217 9.86 -2.48 21.18
N THR A 218 8.54 -2.60 20.96
CA THR A 218 7.59 -1.52 21.26
C THR A 218 7.58 -1.19 22.75
N ALA A 219 7.47 -2.20 23.60
CA ALA A 219 7.45 -2.04 25.05
C ALA A 219 8.75 -1.43 25.58
N ALA A 220 9.90 -1.86 25.04
CA ALA A 220 11.19 -1.29 25.37
C ALA A 220 11.29 0.18 24.98
N PHE A 221 10.91 0.52 23.75
CA PHE A 221 10.88 1.91 23.26
C PHE A 221 9.99 2.79 24.13
N VAL A 222 8.75 2.37 24.40
CA VAL A 222 7.80 3.15 25.21
C VAL A 222 8.34 3.36 26.64
N ARG A 223 8.87 2.30 27.26
CA ARG A 223 9.46 2.38 28.60
C ARG A 223 10.62 3.37 28.65
N GLU A 224 11.55 3.29 27.72
CA GLU A 224 12.69 4.22 27.65
C GLU A 224 12.23 5.68 27.55
N ARG A 225 11.25 5.96 26.69
CA ARG A 225 10.73 7.32 26.48
C ARG A 225 9.99 7.86 27.72
N VAL A 226 9.21 7.03 28.39
CA VAL A 226 8.51 7.41 29.63
C VAL A 226 9.51 7.67 30.75
N THR A 227 10.48 6.77 30.95
CA THR A 227 11.53 6.95 31.97
C THR A 227 12.34 8.22 31.72
N ALA A 228 12.73 8.50 30.47
CA ALA A 228 13.46 9.72 30.13
C ALA A 228 12.63 10.99 30.41
N ALA A 229 11.32 10.98 30.12
CA ALA A 229 10.45 12.12 30.40
C ALA A 229 10.33 12.39 31.91
N MET A 230 10.22 11.34 32.73
CA MET A 230 10.13 11.46 34.19
C MET A 230 11.45 11.90 34.85
N ALA A 231 12.60 11.66 34.21
CA ALA A 231 13.91 12.06 34.73
C ALA A 231 14.25 13.54 34.49
N HIS A 232 13.41 14.26 33.74
CA HIS A 232 13.55 15.68 33.45
C HIS A 232 12.55 16.56 34.24
N GLU A 233 11.84 15.97 35.22
CA GLU A 233 11.07 16.65 36.27
C GLU A 233 11.88 16.72 37.58
#